data_AF-A0A8C5DLS6-F1
#
_entry.id   AF-A0A8C5DLS6-F1
#
_cell.length_a   1.000
_cell.length_b   1.000
_cell.length_c   1.000
_cell.angle_alpha   90.00
_cell.angle_beta   90.00
_cell.angle_gamma   90.00
#
_symmetry.space_group_name_H-M   'P 1'
#
loop_
_entity.id
_entity.type
_entity.pdbx_description
1 polymer ?
#
loop_
_entity_poly.entity_id
_entity_poly.type
_entity_poly.pdbx_seq_one_letter_code
_entity_poly.pdbx_strand_id
1 'polypeptide(L)'
;MDRDLLRHCLLYHGPSLFNTLKCEQTENPDFQELLSELDKALHESGFGEPNNPLVEQFIARKADILFSPAWKTAKVKEGDEEPEEEAPYAVMPPLELFMEVSQEERRSILYRDLEKGDVVVGRISNIRDYGFFLKVVCMAGGLKRDIEDLELSALCHISEIPSHRSHDDPLSYFQINDLVRAGVKDIDRYEEKITLSLRPASLSHSWKHLKLGVITREELPVQYSRSISAASNTAETYECILGGCHGYHNPCVVDYLLDKLGVSDTQPPSMMRGLQSKLFKEEDFAAAIRKKQSTSWALKCVRAGVDHFKHGRHVEAMNEYNKALEIDTNNVEALVARGALYANKGSIMKAITDFELALENSPDHRNAKKYLCQTLVERGKQLEGQEKLVTAEGLYRRALSLDDSNPEAKEALNKITDTIQKSIRLREEALAKEPVKAKSGETSAEKLRFQLPCNMGPCIIMLQHEVMVADECHNNGPQDLVTVSLCIQNAINKMHLWLLSITYACSYHNPTATMSHSIHNVDLSKLLTHTTPHTVCHLP
;
A
#
# COMPACT_ATOMS: atom_id res chain seq x y z
N MET A 1 24.58 -7.20 34.16
CA MET A 1 25.43 -6.31 33.32
C MET A 1 26.00 -7.09 32.12
N ASP A 2 26.20 -6.46 30.96
CA ASP A 2 26.86 -7.06 29.77
C ASP A 2 28.36 -7.28 30.05
N ARG A 3 28.78 -8.54 29.94
CA ARG A 3 30.07 -9.04 30.44
C ARG A 3 31.24 -8.55 29.58
N ASP A 4 31.08 -8.60 28.26
CA ASP A 4 32.16 -8.32 27.32
C ASP A 4 32.49 -6.82 27.26
N LEU A 5 31.45 -5.99 27.31
CA LEU A 5 31.59 -4.52 27.36
C LEU A 5 32.28 -4.06 28.64
N LEU A 6 31.89 -4.62 29.79
CA LEU A 6 32.49 -4.30 31.08
C LEU A 6 33.97 -4.74 31.12
N ARG A 7 34.29 -5.92 30.57
CA ARG A 7 35.67 -6.41 30.46
C ARG A 7 36.54 -5.50 29.59
N HIS A 8 36.07 -5.10 28.41
CA HIS A 8 36.81 -4.17 27.54
C HIS A 8 37.05 -2.81 28.21
N CYS A 9 36.04 -2.28 28.91
CA CYS A 9 36.14 -1.01 29.63
C CYS A 9 37.19 -1.08 30.76
N LEU A 10 37.23 -2.19 31.51
CA LEU A 10 38.21 -2.43 32.56
C LEU A 10 39.63 -2.64 32.04
N LEU A 11 39.79 -3.31 30.89
CA LEU A 11 41.11 -3.46 30.24
C LEU A 11 41.67 -2.10 29.78
N TYR A 12 40.80 -1.18 29.36
CA TYR A 12 41.23 0.16 28.91
C TYR A 12 41.53 1.11 30.07
N HIS A 13 40.68 1.14 31.10
CA HIS A 13 40.84 2.07 32.23
C HIS A 13 41.72 1.54 33.37
N GLY A 14 41.96 0.23 33.42
CA GLY A 14 42.84 -0.40 34.38
C GLY A 14 42.25 -0.54 35.79
N PRO A 15 43.11 -0.79 36.80
CA PRO A 15 42.67 -1.18 38.15
C PRO A 15 42.07 -0.03 38.98
N SER A 16 42.27 1.23 38.60
CA SER A 16 41.67 2.41 39.25
C SER A 16 40.15 2.41 39.12
N LEU A 17 39.65 2.18 37.91
CA LEU A 17 38.22 2.07 37.63
C LEU A 17 37.62 0.84 38.34
N PHE A 18 38.32 -0.29 38.37
CA PHE A 18 37.85 -1.50 39.05
C PHE A 18 37.61 -1.26 40.55
N ASN A 19 38.54 -0.58 41.23
CA ASN A 19 38.39 -0.23 42.65
C ASN A 19 37.20 0.72 42.86
N THR A 20 37.02 1.69 41.95
CA THR A 20 35.91 2.65 42.03
C THR A 20 34.55 1.96 41.78
N LEU A 21 34.47 1.06 40.81
CA LEU A 21 33.29 0.21 40.55
C LEU A 21 32.97 -0.67 41.77
N LYS A 22 33.99 -1.26 42.41
CA LYS A 22 33.82 -2.06 43.62
C LYS A 22 33.25 -1.26 44.79
N CYS A 23 33.58 0.03 44.89
CA CYS A 23 33.03 0.91 45.93
C CYS A 23 31.59 1.38 45.61
N GLU A 24 31.32 1.75 44.36
CA GLU A 24 30.04 2.40 43.97
C GLU A 24 28.94 1.38 43.58
N GLN A 25 29.28 0.17 43.12
CA GLN A 25 28.32 -0.87 42.70
C GLN A 25 28.21 -2.04 43.70
N THR A 26 28.53 -1.80 44.98
CA THR A 26 28.48 -2.83 46.04
C THR A 26 27.11 -3.49 46.18
N GLU A 27 26.04 -2.75 45.97
CA GLU A 27 24.65 -3.21 46.14
C GLU A 27 24.08 -3.92 44.89
N ASN A 28 24.82 -3.95 43.78
CA ASN A 28 24.33 -4.50 42.52
C ASN A 28 24.60 -6.02 42.40
N PRO A 29 23.56 -6.88 42.39
CA PRO A 29 23.74 -8.33 42.38
C PRO A 29 24.42 -8.85 41.11
N ASP A 30 24.14 -8.22 39.96
CA ASP A 30 24.73 -8.58 38.66
C ASP A 30 26.24 -8.33 38.63
N PHE A 31 26.70 -7.29 39.32
CA PHE A 31 28.12 -6.96 39.40
C PHE A 31 28.85 -7.91 40.34
N GLN A 32 28.21 -8.28 41.46
CA GLN A 32 28.80 -9.22 42.42
C GLN A 32 29.08 -10.61 41.81
N GLU A 33 28.22 -11.09 40.90
CA GLU A 33 28.43 -12.35 40.19
C GLU A 33 29.67 -12.30 39.26
N LEU A 34 29.99 -11.13 38.71
CA LEU A 34 31.09 -10.93 37.75
C LEU A 34 32.44 -10.62 38.42
N LEU A 35 32.45 -10.24 39.70
CA LEU A 35 33.65 -9.82 40.43
C LEU A 35 34.81 -10.84 40.32
N SER A 36 34.52 -12.13 40.48
CA SER A 36 35.56 -13.17 40.49
C SER A 36 36.21 -13.42 39.12
N GLU A 37 35.53 -13.07 38.03
CA GLU A 37 36.03 -13.22 36.66
C GLU A 37 36.81 -11.97 36.22
N LEU A 38 36.31 -10.79 36.58
CA LEU A 38 36.95 -9.51 36.25
C LEU A 38 38.29 -9.32 36.96
N ASP A 39 38.41 -9.80 38.20
CA ASP A 39 39.66 -9.76 38.98
C ASP A 39 40.77 -10.59 38.30
N LYS A 40 40.40 -11.71 37.66
CA LYS A 40 41.35 -12.53 36.88
C LYS A 40 41.80 -11.83 35.59
N ALA A 41 40.89 -11.14 34.91
CA ALA A 41 41.18 -10.47 33.64
C ALA A 41 42.13 -9.27 33.80
N LEU A 42 42.10 -8.59 34.95
CA LEU A 42 42.98 -7.44 35.26
C LEU A 42 44.43 -7.86 35.56
N HIS A 43 44.66 -9.11 35.96
CA HIS A 43 46.02 -9.63 36.19
C HIS A 43 46.80 -9.96 34.91
N GLU A 44 46.14 -9.93 33.75
CA GLU A 44 46.74 -10.29 32.45
C GLU A 44 47.17 -9.07 31.60
N SER A 45 46.82 -7.83 32.00
CA SER A 45 47.09 -6.63 31.19
C SER A 45 47.97 -5.61 31.92
N GLY A 46 49.18 -5.40 31.39
CA GLY A 46 49.95 -4.18 31.64
C GLY A 46 49.53 -3.08 30.67
N PHE A 47 49.59 -1.84 31.15
CA PHE A 47 49.33 -0.56 30.46
C PHE A 47 47.90 0.01 30.56
N GLY A 48 47.84 1.23 31.10
CA GLY A 48 46.71 2.16 31.03
C GLY A 48 47.19 3.55 31.50
N GLU A 49 47.09 4.55 30.62
CA GLU A 49 47.46 5.96 30.85
C GLU A 49 46.71 6.60 32.04
N PRO A 50 47.20 7.72 32.62
CA PRO A 50 46.51 8.41 33.72
C PRO A 50 45.13 8.92 33.26
N ASN A 51 44.09 8.17 33.61
CA ASN A 51 42.72 8.51 33.29
C ASN A 51 42.15 9.58 34.21
N ASN A 52 41.25 10.39 33.65
CA ASN A 52 40.58 11.44 34.39
C ASN A 52 39.65 10.83 35.46
N PRO A 53 39.85 11.11 36.76
CA PRO A 53 39.10 10.49 37.85
C PRO A 53 37.59 10.80 37.79
N LEU A 54 37.21 11.90 37.14
CA LEU A 54 35.80 12.25 36.93
C LEU A 54 35.11 11.29 35.95
N VAL A 55 35.83 10.80 34.95
CA VAL A 55 35.31 9.84 33.97
C VAL A 55 35.16 8.47 34.63
N GLU A 56 36.14 8.05 35.42
CA GLU A 56 36.07 6.79 36.17
C GLU A 56 34.91 6.80 37.18
N GLN A 57 34.72 7.92 37.89
CA GLN A 57 33.61 8.08 38.83
C GLN A 57 32.25 8.11 38.13
N PHE A 58 32.16 8.72 36.95
CA PHE A 58 30.94 8.72 36.14
C PHE A 58 30.58 7.29 35.67
N ILE A 59 31.56 6.57 35.11
CA ILE A 59 31.38 5.19 34.64
C ILE A 59 30.96 4.31 35.82
N ALA A 60 31.63 4.42 36.96
CA ALA A 60 31.33 3.61 38.15
C ALA A 60 29.90 3.85 38.68
N ARG A 61 29.45 5.10 38.73
CA ARG A 61 28.09 5.46 39.21
C ARG A 61 26.97 5.11 38.23
N LYS A 62 27.28 4.95 36.94
CA LYS A 62 26.29 4.69 35.88
C LYS A 62 26.44 3.32 35.24
N ALA A 63 27.24 2.44 35.82
CA ALA A 63 27.54 1.11 35.28
C ALA A 63 26.28 0.23 35.12
N ASP A 64 25.31 0.38 36.01
CA ASP A 64 23.98 -0.26 35.94
C ASP A 64 23.23 0.04 34.64
N ILE A 65 23.33 1.29 34.17
CA ILE A 65 22.70 1.75 32.93
C ILE A 65 23.61 1.46 31.74
N LEU A 66 24.90 1.80 31.84
CA LEU A 66 25.88 1.72 30.75
C LEU A 66 26.16 0.28 30.29
N PHE A 67 26.04 -0.68 31.20
CA PHE A 67 26.24 -2.09 30.90
C PHE A 67 24.92 -2.87 31.02
N SER A 68 23.78 -2.22 30.84
CA SER A 68 22.50 -2.91 30.85
C SER A 68 22.35 -3.81 29.60
N PRO A 69 22.02 -5.10 29.74
CA PRO A 69 21.73 -5.97 28.60
C PRO A 69 20.46 -5.53 27.83
N ALA A 70 19.62 -4.68 28.44
CA ALA A 70 18.33 -4.25 27.90
C ALA A 70 18.43 -3.34 26.67
N TRP A 71 19.59 -2.77 26.34
CA TRP A 71 19.74 -2.02 25.08
C TRP A 71 19.51 -2.89 23.83
N LYS A 72 19.52 -4.22 23.97
CA LYS A 72 19.24 -5.16 22.87
C LYS A 72 17.75 -5.28 22.52
N THR A 73 16.84 -4.53 23.16
CA THR A 73 15.39 -4.56 22.84
C THR A 73 14.91 -3.42 21.95
N ALA A 74 15.66 -3.07 20.91
CA ALA A 74 15.01 -2.76 19.65
C ALA A 74 14.95 -4.09 18.90
N LYS A 75 13.79 -4.78 18.93
CA LYS A 75 13.55 -5.79 17.90
C LYS A 75 13.66 -5.05 16.57
N VAL A 76 14.72 -5.31 15.82
CA VAL A 76 14.76 -4.96 14.39
C VAL A 76 13.49 -5.56 13.83
N LYS A 77 12.55 -4.72 13.40
CA LYS A 77 11.41 -5.20 12.60
C LYS A 77 12.07 -5.97 11.46
N GLU A 78 11.76 -7.26 11.33
CA GLU A 78 12.12 -8.03 10.15
C GLU A 78 11.64 -7.20 8.96
N GLY A 79 12.60 -6.76 8.14
CA GLY A 79 12.31 -5.84 7.05
C GLY A 79 11.41 -6.55 6.06
N ASP A 80 10.14 -6.16 6.02
CA ASP A 80 9.33 -6.35 4.83
C ASP A 80 10.06 -5.59 3.71
N GLU A 81 10.60 -6.34 2.74
CA GLU A 81 11.20 -5.73 1.55
C GLU A 81 10.06 -5.09 0.75
N GLU A 82 9.87 -3.79 0.94
CA GLU A 82 9.17 -2.97 -0.03
C GLU A 82 9.97 -2.97 -1.34
N PRO A 83 9.31 -3.03 -2.51
CA PRO A 83 10.00 -3.06 -3.81
C PRO A 83 11.02 -1.92 -3.90
N GLU A 84 12.28 -2.25 -4.25
CA GLU A 84 13.44 -1.32 -4.21
C GLU A 84 13.23 -0.04 -5.05
N GLU A 85 12.29 -0.02 -5.99
CA GLU A 85 11.90 1.15 -6.78
C GLU A 85 11.04 2.18 -6.02
N GLU A 86 10.34 1.76 -4.97
CA GLU A 86 9.55 2.62 -4.07
C GLU A 86 10.27 2.89 -2.73
N ALA A 87 11.54 2.46 -2.62
CA ALA A 87 12.29 2.58 -1.37
C ALA A 87 12.35 4.05 -0.91
N PRO A 88 11.98 4.34 0.36
CA PRO A 88 11.98 5.70 0.89
C PRO A 88 13.39 6.25 1.11
N TYR A 89 14.45 5.55 0.68
CA TYR A 89 15.86 5.92 0.85
C TYR A 89 16.67 5.64 -0.41
N ALA A 90 17.85 6.27 -0.54
CA ALA A 90 18.72 6.08 -1.70
C ALA A 90 19.45 4.73 -1.66
N VAL A 91 19.24 3.89 -2.67
CA VAL A 91 19.98 2.64 -2.86
C VAL A 91 21.30 2.92 -3.60
N MET A 92 22.41 2.96 -2.88
CA MET A 92 23.73 3.23 -3.48
C MET A 92 24.42 1.93 -3.92
N PRO A 93 25.25 1.96 -4.98
CA PRO A 93 26.19 0.88 -5.23
C PRO A 93 27.23 0.78 -4.09
N PRO A 94 27.92 -0.36 -3.94
CA PRO A 94 28.93 -0.56 -2.91
C PRO A 94 30.00 0.54 -2.92
N LEU A 95 30.38 1.01 -1.73
CA LEU A 95 31.31 2.15 -1.60
C LEU A 95 32.66 1.85 -2.25
N GLU A 96 33.09 0.59 -2.24
CA GLU A 96 34.38 0.17 -2.81
C GLU A 96 34.54 0.51 -4.29
N LEU A 97 33.44 0.67 -5.03
CA LEU A 97 33.50 1.08 -6.43
C LEU A 97 34.11 2.48 -6.60
N PHE A 98 33.92 3.34 -5.59
CA PHE A 98 34.46 4.71 -5.58
C PHE A 98 35.78 4.81 -4.81
N MET A 99 36.25 3.70 -4.24
CA MET A 99 37.50 3.63 -3.51
C MET A 99 38.55 2.91 -4.34
N GLU A 100 39.81 3.34 -4.26
CA GLU A 100 40.94 2.68 -4.92
C GLU A 100 41.39 1.45 -4.11
N VAL A 101 40.55 0.42 -3.98
CA VAL A 101 40.89 -0.84 -3.29
C VAL A 101 41.41 -1.86 -4.30
N SER A 102 42.52 -2.52 -3.98
CA SER A 102 43.10 -3.54 -4.85
C SER A 102 42.18 -4.77 -5.00
N GLN A 103 42.26 -5.46 -6.14
CA GLN A 103 41.46 -6.66 -6.41
C GLN A 103 41.77 -7.80 -5.42
N GLU A 104 43.03 -7.93 -5.02
CA GLU A 104 43.49 -8.97 -4.08
C GLU A 104 42.88 -8.77 -2.68
N GLU A 105 42.87 -7.53 -2.19
CA GLU A 105 42.25 -7.19 -0.89
C GLU A 105 40.73 -7.39 -0.93
N ARG A 106 40.06 -6.96 -2.00
CA ARG A 106 38.62 -7.17 -2.18
C ARG A 106 38.26 -8.66 -2.19
N ARG A 107 39.06 -9.48 -2.88
CA ARG A 107 38.90 -10.94 -2.92
C ARG A 107 39.08 -11.56 -1.53
N SER A 108 40.13 -11.19 -0.81
CA SER A 108 40.40 -11.69 0.54
C SER A 108 39.29 -11.31 1.54
N ILE A 109 38.84 -10.05 1.50
CA ILE A 109 37.74 -9.55 2.32
C ILE A 109 36.43 -10.28 2.01
N LEU A 110 36.15 -10.54 0.72
CA LEU A 110 34.96 -11.28 0.34
C LEU A 110 34.98 -12.70 0.92
N TYR A 111 36.06 -13.47 0.79
CA TYR A 111 36.12 -14.82 1.35
C TYR A 111 36.07 -14.86 2.88
N ARG A 112 36.50 -13.77 3.54
CA ARG A 112 36.38 -13.60 4.99
C ARG A 112 34.93 -13.36 5.40
N ASP A 113 34.21 -12.51 4.67
CA ASP A 113 32.88 -12.01 5.04
C ASP A 113 31.74 -12.87 4.46
N LEU A 114 32.01 -13.71 3.45
CA LEU A 114 31.02 -14.61 2.85
C LEU A 114 30.62 -15.71 3.84
N GLU A 115 29.31 -15.88 4.02
CA GLU A 115 28.73 -16.86 4.95
C GLU A 115 27.82 -17.87 4.24
N LYS A 116 27.57 -19.00 4.91
CA LYS A 116 26.63 -20.02 4.42
C LYS A 116 25.21 -19.47 4.52
N GLY A 117 24.46 -19.54 3.43
CA GLY A 117 23.10 -19.02 3.34
C GLY A 117 22.97 -17.63 2.73
N ASP A 118 24.09 -17.00 2.37
CA ASP A 118 24.11 -15.83 1.51
C ASP A 118 23.65 -16.19 0.09
N VAL A 119 23.22 -15.17 -0.66
CA VAL A 119 22.71 -15.36 -2.02
C VAL A 119 23.61 -14.64 -3.01
N VAL A 120 23.97 -15.35 -4.08
CA VAL A 120 24.82 -14.85 -5.15
C VAL A 120 24.08 -14.92 -6.49
N VAL A 121 24.41 -13.98 -7.36
CA VAL A 121 24.01 -13.99 -8.76
C VAL A 121 25.27 -14.13 -9.61
N GLY A 122 25.22 -15.06 -10.56
CA GLY A 122 26.34 -15.34 -11.45
C GLY A 122 25.89 -15.72 -12.85
N ARG A 123 26.84 -15.65 -13.80
CA ARG A 123 26.65 -16.08 -15.18
C ARG A 123 27.23 -17.48 -15.38
N ILE A 124 26.49 -18.38 -16.03
CA ILE A 124 26.99 -19.72 -16.33
C ILE A 124 28.15 -19.63 -17.31
N SER A 125 29.30 -20.13 -16.87
CA SER A 125 30.54 -20.14 -17.66
C SER A 125 30.74 -21.46 -18.39
N ASN A 126 30.48 -22.59 -17.72
CA ASN A 126 30.68 -23.93 -18.27
C ASN A 126 29.71 -24.92 -17.62
N ILE A 127 29.18 -25.85 -18.41
CA ILE A 127 28.28 -26.92 -17.97
C ILE A 127 28.99 -28.26 -18.18
N ARG A 128 29.00 -29.11 -17.15
CA ARG A 128 29.58 -30.45 -17.16
C ARG A 128 28.56 -31.45 -16.61
N ASP A 129 28.83 -32.74 -16.79
CA ASP A 129 27.93 -33.82 -16.39
C ASP A 129 27.62 -33.86 -14.87
N TYR A 130 28.51 -33.32 -14.04
CA TYR A 130 28.35 -33.28 -12.59
C TYR A 130 27.81 -31.94 -12.05
N GLY A 131 27.55 -30.96 -12.92
CA GLY A 131 27.14 -29.62 -12.51
C GLY A 131 27.69 -28.52 -13.41
N PHE A 132 27.46 -27.28 -13.04
CA PHE A 132 27.90 -26.12 -13.81
C PHE A 132 28.69 -25.13 -12.96
N PHE A 133 29.60 -24.42 -13.62
CA PHE A 133 30.41 -23.35 -13.04
C PHE A 133 29.76 -21.99 -13.34
N LEU A 134 29.57 -21.21 -12.30
CA LEU A 134 29.10 -19.83 -12.35
C LEU A 134 30.27 -18.88 -12.16
N LYS A 135 30.40 -17.88 -13.03
CA LYS A 135 31.17 -16.67 -12.72
C LYS A 135 30.28 -15.75 -11.89
N VAL A 136 30.65 -15.50 -10.64
CA VAL A 136 29.87 -14.66 -9.73
C VAL A 136 29.98 -13.21 -10.17
N VAL A 137 28.83 -12.54 -10.24
CA VAL A 137 28.69 -11.16 -10.74
C VAL A 137 28.41 -10.21 -9.58
N CYS A 138 27.41 -10.53 -8.76
CA CYS A 138 27.04 -9.72 -7.61
C CYS A 138 26.40 -10.57 -6.50
N MET A 139 26.33 -10.00 -5.30
CA MET A 139 25.59 -10.56 -4.18
C MET A 139 24.13 -10.09 -4.21
N ALA A 140 23.18 -10.98 -3.96
CA ALA A 140 21.74 -10.71 -4.00
C ALA A 140 21.04 -11.15 -2.69
N GLY A 141 21.50 -10.60 -1.57
CA GLY A 141 20.97 -10.88 -0.23
C GLY A 141 22.12 -10.87 0.80
N GLY A 142 21.92 -10.19 1.93
CA GLY A 142 22.96 -10.00 2.95
C GLY A 142 23.97 -8.90 2.56
N LEU A 143 25.23 -9.27 2.39
CA LEU A 143 26.32 -8.35 2.05
C LEU A 143 26.22 -7.87 0.60
N LYS A 144 25.97 -6.58 0.38
CA LYS A 144 25.84 -5.98 -0.97
C LYS A 144 27.23 -5.66 -1.53
N ARG A 145 27.71 -6.48 -2.48
CA ARG A 145 29.02 -6.34 -3.13
C ARG A 145 28.90 -6.60 -4.63
N ASP A 146 29.67 -5.86 -5.41
CA ASP A 146 29.88 -6.11 -6.83
C ASP A 146 31.24 -6.78 -7.02
N ILE A 147 31.22 -7.91 -7.73
CA ILE A 147 32.31 -8.90 -7.75
C ILE A 147 32.66 -9.30 -9.19
N GLU A 148 32.00 -8.71 -10.19
CA GLU A 148 32.17 -9.08 -11.60
C GLU A 148 33.64 -8.99 -12.07
N ASP A 149 34.40 -8.03 -11.54
CA ASP A 149 35.81 -7.80 -11.88
C ASP A 149 36.78 -8.79 -11.19
N LEU A 150 36.35 -9.52 -10.16
CA LEU A 150 37.18 -10.50 -9.44
C LEU A 150 37.18 -11.90 -10.09
N GLU A 151 36.35 -12.10 -11.12
CA GLU A 151 36.22 -13.33 -11.91
C GLU A 151 36.08 -14.62 -11.06
N LEU A 152 35.35 -14.56 -9.95
CA LEU A 152 35.21 -15.70 -9.05
C LEU A 152 34.38 -16.83 -9.65
N SER A 153 34.92 -18.05 -9.60
CA SER A 153 34.24 -19.26 -10.05
C SER A 153 33.59 -20.00 -8.89
N ALA A 154 32.29 -20.26 -9.00
CA ALA A 154 31.54 -21.04 -8.04
C ALA A 154 30.93 -22.29 -8.70
N LEU A 155 30.87 -23.40 -7.98
CA LEU A 155 30.38 -24.69 -8.49
C LEU A 155 28.99 -24.99 -7.95
N CYS A 156 28.03 -25.23 -8.83
CA CYS A 156 26.74 -25.81 -8.48
C CYS A 156 26.73 -27.29 -8.89
N HIS A 157 26.72 -28.20 -7.91
CA HIS A 157 26.68 -29.64 -8.18
C HIS A 157 25.27 -30.07 -8.59
N ILE A 158 25.14 -31.06 -9.48
CA ILE A 158 23.84 -31.56 -9.97
C ILE A 158 22.89 -32.00 -8.85
N SER A 159 23.45 -32.49 -7.73
CA SER A 159 22.67 -32.89 -6.55
C SER A 159 21.97 -31.72 -5.86
N GLU A 160 22.37 -30.47 -6.13
CA GLU A 160 21.82 -29.26 -5.51
C GLU A 160 20.83 -28.52 -6.41
N ILE A 161 20.57 -29.08 -7.60
CA ILE A 161 19.59 -28.54 -8.55
C ILE A 161 18.24 -29.25 -8.29
N PRO A 162 17.14 -28.51 -8.08
CA PRO A 162 15.83 -29.12 -7.97
C PRO A 162 15.36 -29.69 -9.32
N SER A 163 15.01 -30.97 -9.35
CA SER A 163 14.41 -31.62 -10.53
C SER A 163 12.88 -31.44 -10.52
N HIS A 164 12.31 -30.81 -11.55
CA HIS A 164 10.85 -30.58 -11.64
C HIS A 164 10.05 -31.77 -12.19
N ARG A 165 10.68 -32.73 -12.89
CA ARG A 165 10.05 -33.96 -13.39
C ARG A 165 11.00 -35.15 -13.19
N SER A 166 10.44 -36.33 -12.94
CA SER A 166 11.19 -37.53 -12.52
C SER A 166 12.10 -38.15 -13.59
N HIS A 167 12.11 -37.64 -14.83
CA HIS A 167 12.86 -38.23 -15.95
C HIS A 167 13.60 -37.23 -16.86
N ASP A 168 13.64 -35.93 -16.52
CA ASP A 168 14.40 -34.94 -17.30
C ASP A 168 15.74 -34.66 -16.60
N ASP A 169 16.82 -34.56 -17.38
CA ASP A 169 18.14 -34.15 -16.88
C ASP A 169 18.06 -32.71 -16.33
N PRO A 170 18.34 -32.47 -15.04
CA PRO A 170 18.23 -31.13 -14.43
C PRO A 170 19.10 -30.08 -15.13
N LEU A 171 20.17 -30.50 -15.82
CA LEU A 171 21.09 -29.61 -16.52
C LEU A 171 20.54 -29.11 -17.86
N SER A 172 19.54 -29.78 -18.45
CA SER A 172 19.00 -29.39 -19.77
C SER A 172 18.27 -28.05 -19.77
N TYR A 173 17.92 -27.53 -18.59
CA TYR A 173 17.25 -26.24 -18.42
C TYR A 173 18.21 -25.04 -18.52
N PHE A 174 19.52 -25.27 -18.39
CA PHE A 174 20.52 -24.21 -18.30
C PHE A 174 21.35 -24.10 -19.57
N GLN A 175 21.62 -22.87 -20.01
CA GLN A 175 22.49 -22.57 -21.13
C GLN A 175 23.71 -21.76 -20.69
N ILE A 176 24.77 -21.84 -21.48
CA ILE A 176 25.96 -21.00 -21.26
C ILE A 176 25.54 -19.54 -21.40
N ASN A 177 26.01 -18.70 -20.48
CA ASN A 177 25.66 -17.28 -20.31
C ASN A 177 24.32 -16.97 -19.64
N ASP A 178 23.56 -17.97 -19.18
CA ASP A 178 22.38 -17.68 -18.36
C ASP A 178 22.77 -17.05 -17.02
N LEU A 179 21.94 -16.11 -16.54
CA LEU A 179 22.06 -15.52 -15.22
C LEU A 179 21.30 -16.38 -14.21
N VAL A 180 21.98 -16.80 -13.16
CA VAL A 180 21.43 -17.69 -12.14
C VAL A 180 21.61 -17.09 -10.76
N ARG A 181 20.53 -17.09 -9.98
CA ARG A 181 20.51 -16.77 -8.56
C ARG A 181 20.57 -18.05 -7.73
N ALA A 182 21.59 -18.17 -6.88
CA ALA A 182 21.85 -19.36 -6.08
C ALA A 182 22.26 -19.00 -4.64
N GLY A 183 21.96 -19.89 -3.70
CA GLY A 183 22.42 -19.76 -2.32
C GLY A 183 23.80 -20.38 -2.13
N VAL A 184 24.61 -19.81 -1.23
CA VAL A 184 25.91 -20.33 -0.84
C VAL A 184 25.74 -21.47 0.16
N LYS A 185 26.14 -22.68 -0.23
CA LYS A 185 26.03 -23.88 0.61
C LYS A 185 27.28 -24.09 1.45
N ASP A 186 28.45 -23.98 0.83
CA ASP A 186 29.73 -24.20 1.47
C ASP A 186 30.83 -23.36 0.84
N ILE A 187 31.83 -22.99 1.65
CA ILE A 187 32.91 -22.09 1.27
C ILE A 187 34.22 -22.68 1.79
N ASP A 188 35.11 -23.02 0.88
CA ASP A 188 36.49 -23.35 1.21
C ASP A 188 37.34 -22.07 1.09
N ARG A 189 37.74 -21.55 2.24
CA ARG A 189 38.56 -20.33 2.34
C ARG A 189 40.04 -20.55 2.02
N TYR A 190 40.52 -21.80 2.06
CA TYR A 190 41.91 -22.12 1.75
C TYR A 190 42.12 -22.37 0.26
N GLU A 191 41.18 -23.10 -0.36
CA GLU A 191 41.22 -23.37 -1.80
C GLU A 191 40.48 -22.32 -2.64
N GLU A 192 39.87 -21.32 -2.00
CA GLU A 192 39.04 -20.29 -2.63
C GLU A 192 37.95 -20.89 -3.54
N LYS A 193 37.22 -21.87 -3.00
CA LYS A 193 36.14 -22.57 -3.72
C LYS A 193 34.80 -22.29 -3.07
N ILE A 194 33.84 -21.88 -3.89
CA ILE A 194 32.46 -21.62 -3.46
C ILE A 194 31.55 -22.70 -4.03
N THR A 195 30.80 -23.37 -3.15
CA THR A 195 29.79 -24.36 -3.54
C THR A 195 28.40 -23.77 -3.38
N LEU A 196 27.61 -23.85 -4.45
CA LEU A 196 26.28 -23.25 -4.56
C LEU A 196 25.17 -24.30 -4.53
N SER A 197 23.99 -23.86 -4.12
CA SER A 197 22.77 -24.66 -4.16
C SER A 197 21.58 -23.84 -4.68
N LEU A 198 20.72 -24.49 -5.47
CA LEU A 198 19.47 -23.91 -5.97
C LEU A 198 18.26 -24.35 -5.12
N ARG A 199 18.51 -25.03 -3.99
CA ARG A 199 17.44 -25.47 -3.07
C ARG A 199 17.12 -24.36 -2.08
N PRO A 200 15.84 -24.01 -1.87
CA PRO A 200 15.45 -23.01 -0.87
C PRO A 200 15.93 -23.33 0.57
N ALA A 201 16.19 -24.61 0.87
CA ALA A 201 16.71 -25.05 2.16
C ALA A 201 18.14 -24.55 2.47
N SER A 202 18.91 -24.10 1.47
CA SER A 202 20.24 -23.54 1.69
C SER A 202 20.21 -22.07 2.10
N LEU A 203 19.05 -21.41 2.09
CA LEU A 203 18.92 -19.97 2.39
C LEU A 203 18.78 -19.70 3.88
N SER A 204 19.30 -18.56 4.33
CA SER A 204 19.02 -18.04 5.69
C SER A 204 17.53 -17.75 5.88
N HIS A 205 17.07 -17.70 7.15
CA HIS A 205 15.66 -17.46 7.48
C HIS A 205 15.10 -16.18 6.87
N SER A 206 15.94 -15.15 6.72
CA SER A 206 15.59 -13.86 6.15
C SER A 206 15.30 -13.91 4.64
N TRP A 207 15.78 -14.93 3.92
CA TRP A 207 15.79 -14.96 2.44
C TRP A 207 14.95 -16.07 1.82
N LYS A 208 14.14 -16.79 2.62
CA LYS A 208 13.35 -17.94 2.13
C LYS A 208 12.31 -17.59 1.07
N HIS A 209 11.92 -16.32 0.96
CA HIS A 209 10.96 -15.81 -0.01
C HIS A 209 11.57 -15.57 -1.40
N LEU A 210 12.91 -15.55 -1.51
CA LEU A 210 13.61 -15.29 -2.77
C LEU A 210 13.53 -16.51 -3.71
N LYS A 211 13.13 -16.26 -4.96
CA LYS A 211 13.12 -17.29 -6.02
C LYS A 211 14.55 -17.58 -6.47
N LEU A 212 14.99 -18.84 -6.31
CA LEU A 212 16.27 -19.35 -6.84
C LEU A 212 16.09 -19.92 -8.25
N GLY A 213 17.15 -19.86 -9.05
CA GLY A 213 17.16 -20.36 -10.43
C GLY A 213 17.57 -19.30 -11.45
N VAL A 214 17.19 -19.51 -12.71
CA VAL A 214 17.48 -18.57 -13.81
C VAL A 214 16.69 -17.28 -13.60
N ILE A 215 17.38 -16.15 -13.71
CA ILE A 215 16.81 -14.79 -13.58
C ILE A 215 17.02 -14.00 -14.87
N THR A 216 16.16 -13.01 -15.10
CA THR A 216 16.32 -12.06 -16.21
C THR A 216 17.18 -10.86 -15.78
N ARG A 217 17.59 -10.02 -16.73
CA ARG A 217 18.36 -8.79 -16.44
C ARG A 217 17.55 -7.76 -15.62
N GLU A 218 16.23 -7.78 -15.74
CA GLU A 218 15.33 -6.89 -15.01
C GLU A 218 15.22 -7.29 -13.53
N GLU A 219 15.46 -8.56 -13.20
CA GLU A 219 15.46 -9.10 -11.84
C GLU A 219 16.83 -8.97 -11.13
N LEU A 220 17.78 -8.24 -11.73
CA LEU A 220 19.07 -7.98 -11.10
C LEU A 220 18.90 -6.93 -9.98
N PRO A 221 19.67 -7.04 -8.87
CA PRO A 221 19.63 -6.06 -7.80
C PRO A 221 19.89 -4.63 -8.31
N VAL A 222 19.11 -3.66 -7.84
CA VAL A 222 19.20 -2.25 -8.31
C VAL A 222 20.57 -1.64 -8.03
N GLN A 223 21.24 -2.07 -6.96
CA GLN A 223 22.61 -1.68 -6.65
C GLN A 223 23.61 -2.07 -7.75
N TYR A 224 23.43 -3.24 -8.38
CA TYR A 224 24.34 -3.76 -9.39
C TYR A 224 24.09 -3.08 -10.76
N SER A 225 22.83 -2.77 -11.11
CA SER A 225 22.56 -1.99 -12.31
C SER A 225 23.15 -0.57 -12.24
N ARG A 226 23.16 0.02 -11.04
CA ARG A 226 23.79 1.32 -10.77
C ARG A 226 25.31 1.26 -10.80
N SER A 227 25.93 0.19 -10.32
CA SER A 227 27.39 0.06 -10.40
C SER A 227 27.89 -0.18 -11.82
N ILE A 228 27.14 -0.90 -12.65
CA ILE A 228 27.45 -0.99 -14.09
C ILE A 228 27.45 0.42 -14.72
N SER A 229 26.43 1.22 -14.43
CA SER A 229 26.31 2.60 -14.92
C SER A 229 27.51 3.46 -14.48
N ALA A 230 27.84 3.41 -13.20
CA ALA A 230 28.96 4.14 -12.60
C ALA A 230 30.33 3.69 -13.16
N ALA A 231 30.53 2.39 -13.37
CA ALA A 231 31.75 1.86 -13.97
C ALA A 231 31.90 2.23 -15.46
N SER A 232 30.77 2.44 -16.17
CA SER A 232 30.76 2.81 -17.59
C SER A 232 31.11 4.29 -17.82
N ASN A 233 30.81 5.15 -16.84
CA ASN A 233 30.85 6.60 -17.00
C ASN A 233 31.78 7.25 -15.97
N THR A 234 32.98 7.66 -16.41
CA THR A 234 33.99 8.28 -15.54
C THR A 234 33.59 9.63 -14.95
N ALA A 235 32.48 10.23 -15.41
CA ALA A 235 31.92 11.46 -14.85
C ALA A 235 30.96 11.22 -13.66
N GLU A 236 30.53 9.97 -13.44
CA GLU A 236 29.61 9.63 -12.35
C GLU A 236 30.37 9.51 -11.03
N THR A 237 30.38 10.59 -10.26
CA THR A 237 30.87 10.57 -8.88
C THR A 237 29.80 10.03 -7.93
N TYR A 238 30.22 9.60 -6.73
CA TYR A 238 29.32 9.18 -5.66
C TYR A 238 28.19 10.19 -5.39
N GLU A 239 28.52 11.49 -5.35
CA GLU A 239 27.56 12.56 -5.11
C GLU A 239 26.55 12.70 -6.26
N CYS A 240 26.98 12.54 -7.51
CA CYS A 240 26.09 12.59 -8.67
C CYS A 240 25.05 11.47 -8.64
N ILE A 241 25.47 10.25 -8.28
CA ILE A 241 24.55 9.10 -8.18
C ILE A 241 23.59 9.29 -7.01
N LEU A 242 24.08 9.77 -5.86
CA LEU A 242 23.25 10.07 -4.70
C LEU A 242 22.19 11.14 -5.02
N GLY A 243 22.58 12.22 -5.69
CA GLY A 243 21.66 13.26 -6.16
C GLY A 243 20.70 12.78 -7.26
N GLY A 244 21.07 11.77 -8.04
CA GLY A 244 20.16 11.14 -9.00
C GLY A 244 19.09 10.24 -8.35
N CYS A 245 19.28 9.84 -7.09
CA CYS A 245 18.36 8.94 -6.41
C CYS A 245 17.08 9.67 -5.96
N HIS A 246 15.92 9.16 -6.38
CA HIS A 246 14.62 9.65 -5.90
C HIS A 246 14.48 9.54 -4.38
N GLY A 247 14.96 8.44 -3.79
CA GLY A 247 14.97 8.24 -2.35
C GLY A 247 15.83 9.25 -1.57
N TYR A 248 16.85 9.87 -2.17
CA TYR A 248 17.65 10.92 -1.49
C TYR A 248 16.85 12.22 -1.32
N HIS A 249 15.97 12.52 -2.27
CA HIS A 249 15.13 13.72 -2.28
C HIS A 249 13.81 13.54 -1.53
N ASN A 250 13.54 12.34 -1.03
CA ASN A 250 12.26 12.04 -0.40
C ASN A 250 12.21 12.63 1.02
N PRO A 251 11.28 13.55 1.32
CA PRO A 251 11.16 14.11 2.67
C PRO A 251 10.77 13.07 3.73
N CYS A 252 10.15 11.95 3.32
CA CYS A 252 9.75 10.85 4.20
C CYS A 252 10.94 9.97 4.65
N VAL A 253 12.15 10.19 4.11
CA VAL A 253 13.38 9.48 4.54
C VAL A 253 13.56 9.60 6.05
N VAL A 254 13.28 10.78 6.60
CA VAL A 254 13.49 11.07 8.03
C VAL A 254 12.59 10.17 8.88
N ASP A 255 11.29 10.11 8.57
CA ASP A 255 10.32 9.29 9.28
C ASP A 255 10.67 7.79 9.19
N TYR A 256 11.10 7.34 8.00
CA TYR A 256 11.56 5.97 7.79
C TYR A 256 12.81 5.64 8.61
N LEU A 257 13.80 6.54 8.63
CA LEU A 257 15.02 6.36 9.43
C LEU A 257 14.70 6.34 10.93
N LEU A 258 13.78 7.19 11.38
CA LEU A 258 13.31 7.21 12.77
C LEU A 258 12.66 5.89 13.16
N ASP A 259 11.77 5.33 12.33
CA ASP A 259 11.18 4.00 12.58
C ASP A 259 12.25 2.89 12.59
N LYS A 260 13.17 2.89 11.62
CA LYS A 260 14.25 1.90 11.53
C LYS A 260 15.20 1.93 12.72
N LEU A 261 15.49 3.14 13.23
CA LEU A 261 16.33 3.34 14.42
C LEU A 261 15.56 3.16 15.74
N GLY A 262 14.25 2.92 15.68
CA GLY A 262 13.39 2.81 16.86
C GLY A 262 13.23 4.13 17.62
N VAL A 263 13.49 5.26 16.98
CA VAL A 263 13.34 6.59 17.56
C VAL A 263 11.91 7.05 17.33
N SER A 264 11.16 7.17 18.42
CA SER A 264 9.78 7.65 18.35
C SER A 264 9.72 9.17 18.22
N ASP A 265 8.99 9.65 17.22
CA ASP A 265 8.69 11.08 17.04
C ASP A 265 7.83 11.64 18.19
N THR A 266 7.05 10.77 18.84
CA THR A 266 6.18 11.13 19.97
C THR A 266 6.88 11.11 21.33
N GLN A 267 7.97 10.35 21.43
CA GLN A 267 8.80 10.22 22.63
C GLN A 267 10.27 10.24 22.22
N PRO A 268 10.76 11.38 21.67
CA PRO A 268 12.15 11.46 21.30
C PRO A 268 12.98 11.28 22.57
N PRO A 269 14.09 10.51 22.54
CA PRO A 269 15.06 10.42 23.62
C PRO A 269 15.87 11.73 23.65
N SER A 270 15.18 12.85 23.79
CA SER A 270 15.77 14.17 23.92
C SER A 270 15.96 14.48 25.39
N MET A 271 17.16 14.94 25.74
CA MET A 271 17.46 15.49 27.07
C MET A 271 16.65 16.77 27.35
N MET A 272 16.05 17.38 26.32
CA MET A 272 15.20 18.55 26.43
C MET A 272 13.74 18.16 26.69
N ARG A 273 13.43 17.88 27.96
CA ARG A 273 12.09 17.53 28.44
C ARG A 273 10.99 18.53 28.02
N GLY A 274 11.35 19.80 27.80
CA GLY A 274 10.44 20.87 27.40
C GLY A 274 9.96 20.83 25.94
N LEU A 275 10.59 20.03 25.07
CA LEU A 275 10.23 19.94 23.65
C LEU A 275 9.37 18.70 23.33
N GLN A 276 8.86 18.03 24.34
CA GLN A 276 7.96 16.89 24.14
C GLN A 276 6.63 17.38 23.56
N SER A 277 6.13 16.69 22.53
CA SER A 277 4.85 16.99 21.86
C SER A 277 3.67 17.12 22.84
N LYS A 278 3.69 16.38 23.95
CA LYS A 278 2.72 16.43 25.06
C LYS A 278 2.57 17.81 25.72
N LEU A 279 3.60 18.67 25.63
CA LEU A 279 3.60 20.00 26.23
C LEU A 279 3.02 21.07 25.30
N PHE A 280 2.83 20.75 24.02
CA PHE A 280 2.25 21.64 23.03
C PHE A 280 0.80 21.25 22.79
N LYS A 281 -0.04 22.25 22.47
CA LYS A 281 -1.41 21.97 22.04
C LYS A 281 -1.40 21.55 20.58
N GLU A 282 -2.34 20.71 20.18
CA GLU A 282 -2.47 20.28 18.78
C GLU A 282 -2.64 21.46 17.82
N GLU A 283 -3.21 22.57 18.29
CA GLU A 283 -3.36 23.80 17.52
C GLU A 283 -2.04 24.48 17.13
N ASP A 284 -0.99 24.26 17.92
CA ASP A 284 0.35 24.82 17.69
C ASP A 284 1.16 23.94 16.72
N PHE A 285 0.65 22.74 16.37
CA PHE A 285 1.32 21.88 15.41
C PHE A 285 1.26 22.45 14.00
N ALA A 286 2.35 22.25 13.26
CA ALA A 286 2.48 22.74 11.89
C ALA A 286 1.32 22.30 10.99
N ALA A 287 0.81 21.08 11.15
CA ALA A 287 -0.33 20.58 10.40
C ALA A 287 -1.63 21.38 10.68
N ALA A 288 -1.93 21.65 11.96
CA ALA A 288 -3.10 22.44 12.34
C ALA A 288 -2.99 23.89 11.88
N ILE A 289 -1.80 24.50 12.02
CA ILE A 289 -1.53 25.86 11.53
C ILE A 289 -1.71 25.94 10.02
N ARG A 290 -1.13 24.98 9.26
CA ARG A 290 -1.29 24.92 7.79
C ARG A 290 -2.74 24.75 7.38
N LYS A 291 -3.52 23.90 8.07
CA LYS A 291 -4.95 23.74 7.80
C LYS A 291 -5.74 25.03 8.05
N LYS A 292 -5.44 25.75 9.13
CA LYS A 292 -6.06 27.08 9.40
C LYS A 292 -5.68 28.09 8.32
N GLN A 293 -4.43 28.10 7.87
CA GLN A 293 -3.94 28.99 6.80
C GLN A 293 -4.60 28.67 5.45
N SER A 294 -4.65 27.39 5.04
CA SER A 294 -5.28 26.97 3.79
C SER A 294 -6.77 27.32 3.78
N THR A 295 -7.48 27.05 4.87
CA THR A 295 -8.90 27.41 5.02
C THR A 295 -9.11 28.93 4.88
N SER A 296 -8.24 29.74 5.50
CA SER A 296 -8.29 31.20 5.42
C SER A 296 -8.03 31.74 4.01
N TRP A 297 -7.05 31.19 3.31
CA TRP A 297 -6.75 31.55 1.92
C TRP A 297 -7.86 31.12 0.96
N ALA A 298 -8.38 29.90 1.10
CA ALA A 298 -9.52 29.44 0.32
C ALA A 298 -10.73 30.36 0.50
N LEU A 299 -11.06 30.75 1.74
CA LEU A 299 -12.15 31.68 2.03
C LEU A 299 -11.92 33.07 1.40
N LYS A 300 -10.67 33.55 1.34
CA LYS A 300 -10.33 34.81 0.67
C LYS A 300 -10.59 34.73 -0.83
N CYS A 301 -10.22 33.62 -1.47
CA CYS A 301 -10.52 33.35 -2.88
C CYS A 301 -12.04 33.29 -3.12
N VAL A 302 -12.81 32.61 -2.24
CA VAL A 302 -14.27 32.60 -2.35
C VAL A 302 -14.86 34.01 -2.30
N ARG A 303 -14.42 34.86 -1.35
CA ARG A 303 -14.88 36.25 -1.26
C ARG A 303 -14.59 37.04 -2.54
N ALA A 304 -13.37 36.91 -3.08
CA ALA A 304 -13.01 37.54 -4.35
C ALA A 304 -13.90 37.04 -5.50
N GLY A 305 -14.14 35.73 -5.58
CA GLY A 305 -15.03 35.13 -6.58
C GLY A 305 -16.47 35.65 -6.49
N VAL A 306 -17.01 35.80 -5.27
CA VAL A 306 -18.33 36.40 -5.03
C VAL A 306 -18.37 37.86 -5.48
N ASP A 307 -17.32 38.63 -5.22
CA ASP A 307 -17.24 40.02 -5.67
C ASP A 307 -17.17 40.11 -7.19
N HIS A 308 -16.37 39.28 -7.87
CA HIS A 308 -16.38 39.18 -9.33
C HIS A 308 -17.76 38.82 -9.88
N PHE A 309 -18.43 37.84 -9.27
CA PHE A 309 -19.77 37.41 -9.65
C PHE A 309 -20.79 38.55 -9.57
N LYS A 310 -20.78 39.35 -8.50
CA LYS A 310 -21.66 40.52 -8.34
C LYS A 310 -21.48 41.58 -9.42
N HIS A 311 -20.27 41.68 -9.99
CA HIS A 311 -19.97 42.61 -11.08
C HIS A 311 -20.17 42.00 -12.48
N GLY A 312 -20.81 40.83 -12.60
CA GLY A 312 -21.05 40.13 -13.88
C GLY A 312 -19.81 39.48 -14.49
N ARG A 313 -18.67 39.48 -13.78
CA ARG A 313 -17.40 38.89 -14.20
C ARG A 313 -17.38 37.39 -13.88
N HIS A 314 -18.17 36.62 -14.63
CA HIS A 314 -18.41 35.20 -14.36
C HIS A 314 -17.18 34.30 -14.59
N VAL A 315 -16.30 34.64 -15.53
CA VAL A 315 -15.10 33.84 -15.82
C VAL A 315 -14.07 34.00 -14.70
N GLU A 316 -13.84 35.23 -14.24
CA GLU A 316 -12.94 35.50 -13.11
C GLU A 316 -13.48 34.88 -11.82
N ALA A 317 -14.79 34.95 -11.58
CA ALA A 317 -15.42 34.29 -10.44
C ALA A 317 -15.17 32.77 -10.43
N MET A 318 -15.31 32.12 -11.59
CA MET A 318 -15.04 30.70 -11.76
C MET A 318 -13.60 30.34 -11.40
N ASN A 319 -12.64 31.15 -11.86
CA ASN A 319 -11.23 30.93 -11.60
C ASN A 319 -10.92 31.06 -10.10
N GLU A 320 -11.49 32.06 -9.41
CA GLU A 320 -11.30 32.21 -7.97
C GLU A 320 -11.93 31.07 -7.16
N TYR A 321 -13.09 30.54 -7.57
CA TYR A 321 -13.68 29.37 -6.93
C TYR A 321 -12.85 28.10 -7.15
N ASN A 322 -12.27 27.91 -8.34
CA ASN A 322 -11.39 26.77 -8.59
C ASN A 322 -10.11 26.87 -7.76
N LYS A 323 -9.49 28.05 -7.66
CA LYS A 323 -8.33 28.28 -6.78
C LYS A 323 -8.65 27.96 -5.32
N ALA A 324 -9.83 28.34 -4.84
CA ALA A 324 -10.25 28.02 -3.47
C ALA A 324 -10.29 26.50 -3.24
N LEU A 325 -10.78 25.75 -4.22
CA LEU A 325 -10.89 24.28 -4.16
C LEU A 325 -9.56 23.55 -4.44
N GLU A 326 -8.60 24.18 -5.10
CA GLU A 326 -7.22 23.68 -5.19
C GLU A 326 -6.51 23.78 -3.83
N ILE A 327 -6.81 24.82 -3.04
CA ILE A 327 -6.23 25.04 -1.71
C ILE A 327 -6.93 24.19 -0.64
N ASP A 328 -8.26 24.13 -0.68
CA ASP A 328 -9.10 23.39 0.25
C ASP A 328 -10.22 22.69 -0.53
N THR A 329 -10.00 21.42 -0.84
CA THR A 329 -10.88 20.63 -1.71
C THR A 329 -12.29 20.48 -1.17
N ASN A 330 -12.45 20.57 0.16
CA ASN A 330 -13.71 20.34 0.86
C ASN A 330 -14.37 21.65 1.32
N ASN A 331 -13.94 22.78 0.77
CA ASN A 331 -14.49 24.08 1.15
C ASN A 331 -15.95 24.22 0.70
N VAL A 332 -16.87 24.15 1.67
CA VAL A 332 -18.32 24.17 1.44
C VAL A 332 -18.78 25.44 0.73
N GLU A 333 -18.25 26.61 1.11
CA GLU A 333 -18.65 27.89 0.51
C GLU A 333 -18.18 27.99 -0.96
N ALA A 334 -16.99 27.49 -1.27
CA ALA A 334 -16.48 27.45 -2.64
C ALA A 334 -17.31 26.51 -3.53
N LEU A 335 -17.64 25.30 -3.02
CA LEU A 335 -18.50 24.34 -3.73
C LEU A 335 -19.89 24.93 -4.00
N VAL A 336 -20.51 25.58 -3.01
CA VAL A 336 -21.83 26.20 -3.17
C VAL A 336 -21.79 27.37 -4.17
N ALA A 337 -20.78 28.23 -4.09
CA ALA A 337 -20.66 29.37 -4.98
C ALA A 337 -20.38 28.93 -6.44
N ARG A 338 -19.55 27.89 -6.63
CA ARG A 338 -19.28 27.29 -7.95
C ARG A 338 -20.50 26.56 -8.51
N GLY A 339 -21.20 25.78 -7.67
CA GLY A 339 -22.45 25.12 -8.04
C GLY A 339 -23.52 26.10 -8.49
N ALA A 340 -23.67 27.23 -7.77
CA ALA A 340 -24.61 28.29 -8.17
C ALA A 340 -24.22 28.93 -9.51
N LEU A 341 -22.93 29.14 -9.76
CA LEU A 341 -22.43 29.65 -11.04
C LEU A 341 -22.70 28.65 -12.19
N TYR A 342 -22.51 27.35 -11.95
CA TYR A 342 -22.83 26.31 -12.92
C TYR A 342 -24.32 26.24 -13.22
N ALA A 343 -25.19 26.37 -12.22
CA ALA A 343 -26.63 26.42 -12.39
C ALA A 343 -27.04 27.60 -13.28
N ASN A 344 -26.48 28.79 -13.04
CA ASN A 344 -26.73 29.98 -13.85
C ASN A 344 -26.25 29.84 -15.30
N LYS A 345 -25.20 29.05 -15.55
CA LYS A 345 -24.70 28.73 -16.90
C LYS A 345 -25.49 27.61 -17.58
N GLY A 346 -26.47 27.00 -16.91
CA GLY A 346 -27.25 25.86 -17.40
C GLY A 346 -26.53 24.51 -17.31
N SER A 347 -25.37 24.44 -16.66
CA SER A 347 -24.61 23.19 -16.43
C SER A 347 -25.14 22.45 -15.20
N ILE A 348 -26.41 22.03 -15.25
CA ILE A 348 -27.17 21.55 -14.09
C ILE A 348 -26.54 20.34 -13.40
N MET A 349 -26.04 19.35 -14.16
CA MET A 349 -25.44 18.16 -13.55
C MET A 349 -24.21 18.49 -12.71
N LYS A 350 -23.35 19.41 -13.16
CA LYS A 350 -22.16 19.85 -12.41
C LYS A 350 -22.54 20.65 -11.17
N ALA A 351 -23.62 21.42 -11.25
CA ALA A 351 -24.15 22.12 -10.08
C ALA A 351 -24.64 21.15 -9.01
N ILE A 352 -25.40 20.11 -9.41
CA ILE A 352 -25.89 19.07 -8.49
C ILE A 352 -24.72 18.39 -7.79
N THR A 353 -23.69 17.97 -8.52
CA THR A 353 -22.51 17.31 -7.92
C THR A 353 -21.80 18.20 -6.90
N ASP A 354 -21.60 19.48 -7.22
CA ASP A 354 -20.96 20.42 -6.28
C ASP A 354 -21.80 20.65 -5.02
N PHE A 355 -23.12 20.74 -5.15
CA PHE A 355 -24.02 20.91 -4.00
C PHE A 355 -24.12 19.64 -3.13
N GLU A 356 -24.08 18.46 -3.75
CA GLU A 356 -24.06 17.19 -3.02
C GLU A 356 -22.77 17.07 -2.21
N LEU A 357 -21.61 17.32 -2.81
CA LEU A 357 -20.32 17.35 -2.11
C LEU A 357 -20.31 18.38 -0.98
N ALA A 358 -20.95 19.54 -1.17
CA ALA A 358 -21.08 20.55 -0.11
C ALA A 358 -21.92 20.04 1.07
N LEU A 359 -23.00 19.28 0.81
CA LEU A 359 -23.86 18.70 1.85
C LEU A 359 -23.26 17.47 2.51
N GLU A 360 -22.42 16.70 1.81
CA GLU A 360 -21.63 15.63 2.42
C GLU A 360 -20.66 16.19 3.48
N ASN A 361 -20.01 17.32 3.17
CA ASN A 361 -19.13 18.02 4.10
C ASN A 361 -19.88 18.82 5.18
N SER A 362 -21.09 19.30 4.89
CA SER A 362 -21.90 20.08 5.82
C SER A 362 -23.41 19.85 5.59
N PRO A 363 -23.99 18.84 6.26
CA PRO A 363 -25.36 18.39 5.99
C PRO A 363 -26.42 19.42 6.36
N ASP A 364 -26.12 20.42 7.19
CA ASP A 364 -27.05 21.48 7.60
C ASP A 364 -26.84 22.81 6.89
N HIS A 365 -26.05 22.82 5.81
CA HIS A 365 -25.78 24.03 5.05
C HIS A 365 -27.03 24.53 4.30
N ARG A 366 -27.67 25.58 4.84
CA ARG A 366 -28.96 26.11 4.36
C ARG A 366 -28.95 26.48 2.87
N ASN A 367 -27.90 27.19 2.43
CA ASN A 367 -27.81 27.63 1.03
C ASN A 367 -27.61 26.46 0.08
N ALA A 368 -26.85 25.43 0.49
CA ALA A 368 -26.63 24.24 -0.33
C ALA A 368 -27.94 23.47 -0.53
N LYS A 369 -28.72 23.23 0.55
CA LYS A 369 -30.04 22.59 0.44
C LYS A 369 -30.98 23.35 -0.48
N LYS A 370 -31.05 24.69 -0.31
CA LYS A 370 -31.91 25.55 -1.12
C LYS A 370 -31.54 25.52 -2.60
N TYR A 371 -30.26 25.70 -2.94
CA TYR A 371 -29.82 25.70 -4.34
C TYR A 371 -29.89 24.30 -4.98
N LEU A 372 -29.64 23.24 -4.20
CA LEU A 372 -29.83 21.86 -4.68
C LEU A 372 -31.31 21.58 -4.98
N CYS A 373 -32.23 21.98 -4.09
CA CYS A 373 -33.66 21.83 -4.31
C CYS A 373 -34.10 22.55 -5.60
N GLN A 374 -33.67 23.79 -5.81
CA GLN A 374 -33.97 24.56 -7.03
C GLN A 374 -33.38 23.92 -8.29
N THR A 375 -32.14 23.44 -8.25
CA THR A 375 -31.50 22.80 -9.40
C THR A 375 -32.08 21.43 -9.73
N LEU A 376 -32.53 20.66 -8.73
CA LEU A 376 -33.25 19.40 -8.94
C LEU A 376 -34.61 19.64 -9.60
N VAL A 377 -35.35 20.68 -9.18
CA VAL A 377 -36.61 21.08 -9.80
C VAL A 377 -36.40 21.48 -11.27
N GLU A 378 -35.38 22.29 -11.55
CA GLU A 378 -35.02 22.68 -12.92
C GLU A 378 -34.62 21.46 -13.77
N ARG A 379 -33.87 20.52 -13.20
CA ARG A 379 -33.52 19.26 -13.87
C ARG A 379 -34.75 18.41 -14.17
N GLY A 380 -35.69 18.34 -13.23
CA GLY A 380 -36.97 17.66 -13.41
C GLY A 380 -37.74 18.22 -14.60
N LYS A 381 -37.86 19.55 -14.70
CA LYS A 381 -38.53 20.23 -15.82
C LYS A 381 -37.88 19.92 -17.17
N GLN A 382 -36.54 19.87 -17.22
CA GLN A 382 -35.83 19.46 -18.43
C GLN A 382 -36.11 18.02 -18.84
N LEU A 383 -36.26 17.10 -17.87
CA LEU A 383 -36.56 15.69 -18.13
C LEU A 383 -38.02 15.46 -18.51
N GLU A 384 -38.94 16.27 -17.99
CA GLU A 384 -40.33 16.32 -18.48
C GLU A 384 -40.38 16.67 -19.96
N GLY A 385 -39.61 17.67 -20.40
CA GLY A 385 -39.46 18.02 -21.81
C GLY A 385 -38.84 16.90 -22.67
N GLN A 386 -38.17 15.93 -22.05
CA GLN A 386 -37.63 14.72 -22.71
C GLN A 386 -38.55 13.50 -22.57
N GLU A 387 -39.78 13.68 -22.05
CA GLU A 387 -40.77 12.63 -21.77
C GLU A 387 -40.30 11.54 -20.79
N LYS A 388 -39.23 11.79 -20.01
CA LYS A 388 -38.69 10.86 -19.01
C LYS A 388 -39.38 11.04 -17.65
N LEU A 389 -40.70 10.87 -17.63
CA LEU A 389 -41.58 11.23 -16.51
C LEU A 389 -41.19 10.57 -15.18
N VAL A 390 -40.85 9.27 -15.18
CA VAL A 390 -40.51 8.52 -13.95
C VAL A 390 -39.22 9.06 -13.30
N THR A 391 -38.21 9.40 -14.11
CA THR A 391 -36.97 9.97 -13.57
C THR A 391 -37.16 11.39 -13.04
N ALA A 392 -38.02 12.18 -13.70
CA ALA A 392 -38.39 13.52 -13.23
C ALA A 392 -39.13 13.43 -11.88
N GLU A 393 -40.09 12.50 -11.75
CA GLU A 393 -40.80 12.25 -10.49
C GLU A 393 -39.84 11.94 -9.32
N GLY A 394 -38.85 11.08 -9.56
CA GLY A 394 -37.81 10.77 -8.56
C GLY A 394 -37.03 12.00 -8.10
N LEU A 395 -36.67 12.91 -9.02
CA LEU A 395 -35.97 14.15 -8.67
C LEU A 395 -36.84 15.12 -7.87
N TYR A 396 -38.14 15.23 -8.18
CA TYR A 396 -39.05 16.07 -7.40
C TYR A 396 -39.28 15.57 -5.99
N ARG A 397 -39.43 14.24 -5.81
CA ARG A 397 -39.51 13.65 -4.46
C ARG A 397 -38.23 13.93 -3.67
N ARG A 398 -37.06 13.81 -4.32
CA ARG A 398 -35.78 14.15 -3.71
C ARG A 398 -35.68 15.65 -3.36
N ALA A 399 -36.15 16.54 -4.22
CA ALA A 399 -36.20 17.97 -3.93
C ALA A 399 -37.06 18.28 -2.70
N LEU A 400 -38.20 17.60 -2.54
CA LEU A 400 -39.06 17.73 -1.35
C LEU A 400 -38.39 17.20 -0.09
N SER A 401 -37.67 16.07 -0.15
CA SER A 401 -36.93 15.57 1.02
C SER A 401 -35.85 16.53 1.55
N LEU A 402 -35.39 17.48 0.71
CA LEU A 402 -34.43 18.51 1.11
C LEU A 402 -35.11 19.77 1.65
N ASP A 403 -36.24 20.15 1.06
CA ASP A 403 -37.07 21.29 1.47
C ASP A 403 -38.56 20.98 1.28
N ASP A 404 -39.18 20.51 2.38
CA ASP A 404 -40.59 20.17 2.44
C ASP A 404 -41.52 21.37 2.20
N SER A 405 -41.02 22.60 2.32
CA SER A 405 -41.81 23.82 2.17
C SER A 405 -41.86 24.33 0.72
N ASN A 406 -41.09 23.77 -0.21
CA ASN A 406 -40.99 24.32 -1.56
C ASN A 406 -42.29 24.09 -2.37
N PRO A 407 -43.06 25.15 -2.70
CA PRO A 407 -44.33 25.02 -3.42
C PRO A 407 -44.13 24.55 -4.87
N GLU A 408 -43.06 25.00 -5.53
CA GLU A 408 -42.80 24.68 -6.94
C GLU A 408 -42.56 23.18 -7.13
N ALA A 409 -41.81 22.56 -6.21
CA ALA A 409 -41.55 21.12 -6.24
C ALA A 409 -42.82 20.31 -6.01
N LYS A 410 -43.71 20.74 -5.10
CA LYS A 410 -45.00 20.08 -4.85
C LYS A 410 -45.94 20.16 -6.04
N GLU A 411 -46.05 21.34 -6.64
CA GLU A 411 -46.90 21.53 -7.82
C GLU A 411 -46.39 20.72 -9.02
N ALA A 412 -45.08 20.71 -9.27
CA ALA A 412 -44.48 19.92 -10.35
C ALA A 412 -44.69 18.42 -10.14
N LEU A 413 -44.52 17.94 -8.90
CA LEU A 413 -44.77 16.53 -8.55
C LEU A 413 -46.23 16.15 -8.81
N ASN A 414 -47.20 16.94 -8.34
CA ASN A 414 -48.62 16.65 -8.54
C ASN A 414 -48.99 16.62 -10.04
N LYS A 415 -48.46 17.55 -10.83
CA LYS A 415 -48.67 17.60 -12.29
C LYS A 415 -48.14 16.33 -12.96
N ILE A 416 -46.96 15.86 -12.58
CA ILE A 416 -46.39 14.63 -13.13
C ILE A 416 -47.12 13.38 -12.67
N THR A 417 -47.50 13.29 -11.41
CA THR A 417 -48.24 12.13 -10.92
C THR A 417 -49.57 11.99 -11.67
N ASP A 418 -50.24 13.11 -11.95
CA ASP A 418 -51.48 13.12 -12.73
C ASP A 418 -51.25 12.70 -14.19
N THR A 419 -50.17 13.16 -14.84
CA THR A 419 -49.86 12.77 -16.23
C THR A 419 -49.47 11.30 -16.32
N ILE A 420 -48.66 10.80 -15.39
CA ILE A 420 -48.30 9.38 -15.30
C ILE A 420 -49.56 8.54 -15.08
N GLN A 421 -50.43 8.88 -14.12
CA GLN A 421 -51.67 8.15 -13.87
C GLN A 421 -52.61 8.14 -15.09
N LYS A 422 -52.76 9.27 -15.79
CA LYS A 422 -53.54 9.33 -17.03
C LYS A 422 -52.96 8.43 -18.11
N SER A 423 -51.63 8.41 -18.27
CA SER A 423 -50.96 7.56 -19.25
C SER A 423 -51.14 6.06 -18.96
N ILE A 424 -51.13 5.67 -17.68
CA ILE A 424 -51.35 4.29 -17.23
C ILE A 424 -52.80 3.88 -17.52
N ARG A 425 -53.78 4.70 -17.13
CA ARG A 425 -55.20 4.42 -17.39
C ARG A 425 -55.51 4.27 -18.88
N LEU A 426 -54.98 5.17 -19.72
CA LEU A 426 -55.14 5.07 -21.17
C LEU A 426 -54.51 3.79 -21.74
N ARG A 427 -53.37 3.36 -21.19
CA ARG A 427 -52.72 2.11 -21.58
C ARG A 427 -53.54 0.89 -21.16
N GLU A 428 -54.09 0.88 -19.95
CA GLU A 428 -54.99 -0.17 -19.45
C GLU A 428 -56.28 -0.27 -20.29
N GLU A 429 -56.90 0.86 -20.63
CA GLU A 429 -58.07 0.91 -21.51
C GLU A 429 -57.77 0.43 -22.94
N ALA A 430 -56.58 0.72 -23.47
CA ALA A 430 -56.14 0.22 -24.77
C ALA A 430 -55.94 -1.30 -24.76
N LEU A 431 -55.33 -1.82 -23.70
CA LEU A 431 -55.18 -3.27 -23.45
C LEU A 431 -56.54 -3.97 -23.29
N ALA A 432 -57.52 -3.32 -22.65
CA ALA A 432 -58.87 -3.86 -22.48
C ALA A 432 -59.71 -3.86 -23.79
N LYS A 433 -59.36 -3.00 -24.77
CA LYS A 433 -60.04 -2.89 -26.06
C LYS A 433 -59.43 -3.74 -27.16
N GLU A 434 -58.25 -4.31 -26.97
CA GLU A 434 -57.78 -5.37 -27.85
C GLU A 434 -58.64 -6.63 -27.63
N PRO A 435 -59.43 -7.10 -28.62
CA PRO A 435 -60.12 -8.37 -28.47
C PRO A 435 -59.06 -9.45 -28.30
N VAL A 436 -59.24 -10.31 -27.30
CA VAL A 436 -58.55 -11.60 -27.20
C VAL A 436 -58.84 -12.36 -28.49
N LYS A 437 -57.99 -12.20 -29.51
CA LYS A 437 -57.87 -13.17 -30.59
C LYS A 437 -57.24 -14.39 -29.95
N ALA A 438 -58.09 -15.24 -29.39
CA ALA A 438 -57.85 -16.67 -29.38
C ALA A 438 -57.67 -17.11 -30.83
N LYS A 439 -56.45 -16.97 -31.36
CA LYS A 439 -56.01 -17.77 -32.49
C LYS A 439 -55.70 -19.15 -31.93
N SER A 440 -56.70 -20.03 -32.00
CA SER A 440 -56.51 -21.47 -32.07
C SER A 440 -55.84 -21.82 -33.40
N GLY A 441 -54.59 -21.42 -33.55
CA GLY A 441 -53.77 -21.72 -34.71
C GLY A 441 -52.33 -21.63 -34.26
N GLU A 442 -51.73 -22.81 -34.05
CA GLU A 442 -50.30 -23.07 -33.85
C GLU A 442 -49.44 -21.85 -34.20
N THR A 443 -49.02 -21.11 -33.18
CA THR A 443 -48.09 -20.01 -33.42
C THR A 443 -46.75 -20.60 -33.81
N SER A 444 -46.10 -19.96 -34.78
CA SER A 444 -44.82 -20.35 -35.37
C SER A 444 -43.66 -20.55 -34.37
N ALA A 445 -43.88 -20.36 -33.06
CA ALA A 445 -42.98 -20.78 -31.98
C ALA A 445 -42.95 -22.30 -31.76
N GLU A 446 -44.02 -23.05 -32.08
CA GLU A 446 -44.03 -24.52 -32.00
C GLU A 446 -43.48 -25.19 -33.27
N LYS A 447 -43.64 -24.57 -34.45
CA LYS A 447 -42.93 -25.01 -35.67
C LYS A 447 -41.43 -24.67 -35.66
N LEU A 448 -41.02 -23.61 -34.97
CA LEU A 448 -39.59 -23.31 -34.74
C LEU A 448 -38.94 -24.20 -33.68
N ARG A 449 -39.71 -24.99 -32.92
CA ARG A 449 -39.15 -26.02 -32.02
C ARG A 449 -38.72 -27.30 -32.74
N PHE A 450 -39.04 -27.46 -34.03
CA PHE A 450 -38.63 -28.64 -34.81
C PHE A 450 -37.61 -28.37 -35.91
N GLN A 451 -37.19 -27.13 -36.14
CA GLN A 451 -36.14 -26.80 -37.09
C GLN A 451 -35.36 -25.56 -36.63
N LEU A 452 -34.44 -25.75 -35.67
CA LEU A 452 -33.17 -25.02 -35.50
C LEU A 452 -32.40 -25.70 -34.35
N PRO A 453 -31.09 -25.99 -34.51
CA PRO A 453 -30.35 -26.87 -33.62
C PRO A 453 -29.97 -26.20 -32.29
N CYS A 454 -30.06 -27.00 -31.23
CA CYS A 454 -29.51 -26.86 -29.87
C CYS A 454 -28.55 -25.68 -29.58
N ASN A 455 -28.95 -24.78 -28.68
CA ASN A 455 -28.27 -24.45 -27.41
C ASN A 455 -28.74 -23.08 -26.91
N MET A 456 -29.37 -23.06 -25.73
CA MET A 456 -29.43 -21.97 -24.73
C MET A 456 -30.73 -22.10 -23.90
N GLY A 457 -30.76 -23.09 -23.00
CA GLY A 457 -31.52 -23.03 -21.75
C GLY A 457 -30.50 -23.05 -20.62
N PRO A 458 -30.48 -22.06 -19.69
CA PRO A 458 -31.23 -22.18 -18.44
C PRO A 458 -31.57 -20.83 -17.74
N CYS A 459 -32.26 -19.88 -18.38
CA CYS A 459 -32.58 -18.58 -17.73
C CYS A 459 -34.03 -18.43 -17.22
N ILE A 460 -34.96 -19.29 -17.63
CA ILE A 460 -36.40 -19.09 -17.35
C ILE A 460 -36.87 -19.80 -16.05
N ILE A 461 -36.06 -20.69 -15.47
CA ILE A 461 -36.46 -21.44 -14.25
C ILE A 461 -36.15 -20.68 -12.94
N MET A 462 -35.33 -19.61 -12.96
CA MET A 462 -34.94 -18.91 -11.72
C MET A 462 -35.93 -17.83 -11.24
N LEU A 463 -36.77 -17.26 -12.11
CA LEU A 463 -37.64 -16.14 -11.72
C LEU A 463 -38.95 -16.55 -11.01
N GLN A 464 -39.31 -17.84 -11.01
CA GLN A 464 -40.48 -18.32 -10.26
C GLN A 464 -40.15 -18.75 -8.83
N HIS A 465 -38.87 -18.87 -8.45
CA HIS A 465 -38.47 -19.29 -7.10
C HIS A 465 -38.14 -18.13 -6.15
N GLU A 466 -37.96 -16.90 -6.66
CA GLU A 466 -37.59 -15.73 -5.84
C GLU A 466 -38.79 -15.03 -5.15
N VAL A 467 -40.02 -15.26 -5.62
CA VAL A 467 -41.22 -14.65 -5.01
C VAL A 467 -41.73 -15.45 -3.79
N MET A 468 -41.39 -16.74 -3.66
CA MET A 468 -41.83 -17.56 -2.53
C MET A 468 -40.98 -17.42 -1.24
N VAL A 469 -39.74 -16.94 -1.33
CA VAL A 469 -38.82 -16.90 -0.17
C VAL A 469 -39.01 -15.63 0.68
N ALA A 470 -39.66 -14.59 0.15
CA ALA A 470 -39.97 -13.37 0.90
C ALA A 470 -41.17 -13.53 1.84
N ASP A 471 -42.15 -14.39 1.51
CA ASP A 471 -43.36 -14.59 2.31
C ASP A 471 -43.18 -15.56 3.48
N GLU A 472 -42.23 -16.51 3.41
CA GLU A 472 -41.96 -17.45 4.52
C GLU A 472 -41.15 -16.84 5.68
N CYS A 473 -40.39 -15.75 5.44
CA CYS A 473 -39.54 -15.12 6.45
C CYS A 473 -40.28 -14.14 7.38
N HIS A 474 -41.54 -13.76 7.09
CA HIS A 474 -42.30 -12.82 7.92
C HIS A 474 -43.04 -13.49 9.09
N ASN A 475 -43.16 -14.82 9.11
CA ASN A 475 -44.08 -15.54 10.00
C ASN A 475 -43.45 -16.38 11.12
N ASN A 476 -42.13 -16.48 11.26
CA ASN A 476 -41.52 -17.25 12.34
C ASN A 476 -40.47 -16.44 13.11
N GLY A 477 -40.60 -16.44 14.45
CA GLY A 477 -39.68 -15.83 15.40
C GLY A 477 -38.25 -16.43 15.38
N PRO A 478 -37.37 -15.97 16.28
CA PRO A 478 -35.95 -15.82 16.01
C PRO A 478 -35.27 -17.18 15.82
N GLN A 479 -34.74 -17.42 14.61
CA GLN A 479 -33.84 -18.54 14.36
C GLN A 479 -32.57 -18.07 13.62
N ASP A 480 -31.45 -18.30 14.30
CA ASP A 480 -30.04 -18.43 13.89
C ASP A 480 -29.49 -17.57 12.74
N LEU A 481 -28.57 -16.67 13.11
CA LEU A 481 -27.74 -15.84 12.22
C LEU A 481 -26.98 -16.64 11.15
N VAL A 482 -26.72 -17.92 11.39
CA VAL A 482 -25.98 -18.81 10.48
C VAL A 482 -26.75 -19.05 9.18
N THR A 483 -28.07 -19.21 9.28
CA THR A 483 -28.95 -19.43 8.12
C THR A 483 -29.08 -18.18 7.24
N VAL A 484 -29.15 -17.00 7.85
CA VAL A 484 -29.19 -15.72 7.12
C VAL A 484 -27.85 -15.46 6.41
N SER A 485 -26.72 -15.77 7.06
CA SER A 485 -25.38 -15.62 6.47
C SER A 485 -25.17 -16.56 5.26
N LEU A 486 -25.63 -17.80 5.34
CA LEU A 486 -25.57 -18.76 4.23
C LEU A 486 -26.43 -18.32 3.03
N CYS A 487 -27.61 -17.75 3.25
CA CYS A 487 -28.46 -17.21 2.19
C CYS A 487 -27.83 -16.00 1.49
N ILE A 488 -27.21 -15.09 2.24
CA ILE A 488 -26.52 -13.91 1.69
C ILE A 488 -25.29 -14.32 0.88
N GLN A 489 -24.49 -15.26 1.39
CA GLN A 489 -23.31 -15.74 0.68
C GLN A 489 -23.66 -16.43 -0.65
N ASN A 490 -24.78 -17.16 -0.69
CA ASN A 490 -25.25 -17.81 -1.91
C ASN A 490 -25.78 -16.81 -2.95
N ALA A 491 -26.38 -15.70 -2.50
CA ALA A 491 -26.80 -14.60 -3.38
C ALA A 491 -25.60 -13.84 -3.97
N ILE A 492 -24.57 -13.57 -3.16
CA ILE A 492 -23.33 -12.90 -3.62
C ILE A 492 -22.60 -13.76 -4.66
N ASN A 493 -22.49 -15.07 -4.42
CA ASN A 493 -21.85 -15.99 -5.38
C ASN A 493 -22.61 -16.07 -6.72
N LYS A 494 -23.96 -15.99 -6.69
CA LYS A 494 -24.78 -15.96 -7.91
C LYS A 494 -24.65 -14.64 -8.67
N MET A 495 -24.53 -13.50 -7.97
CA MET A 495 -24.25 -12.20 -8.61
C MET A 495 -22.87 -12.18 -9.29
N HIS A 496 -21.86 -12.79 -8.67
CA HIS A 496 -20.51 -12.85 -9.22
C HIS A 496 -20.44 -13.68 -10.52
N LEU A 497 -21.17 -14.80 -10.58
CA LEU A 497 -21.32 -15.62 -11.80
C LEU A 497 -22.08 -14.90 -12.92
N TRP A 498 -23.02 -14.03 -12.56
CA TRP A 498 -23.78 -13.22 -13.52
C TRP A 498 -22.91 -12.11 -14.16
N LEU A 499 -22.07 -11.43 -13.36
CA LEU A 499 -21.10 -10.43 -13.83
C LEU A 499 -20.01 -11.03 -14.74
N LEU A 500 -19.55 -12.25 -14.44
CA LEU A 500 -18.63 -13.01 -15.30
C LEU A 500 -19.27 -13.42 -16.64
N SER A 501 -20.59 -13.67 -16.66
CA SER A 501 -21.31 -14.03 -17.89
C SER A 501 -21.57 -12.82 -18.81
N ILE A 502 -21.76 -11.63 -18.24
CA ILE A 502 -21.95 -10.37 -18.99
C ILE A 502 -20.63 -9.90 -19.63
N THR A 503 -19.51 -10.02 -18.91
CA THR A 503 -18.18 -9.69 -19.42
C THR A 503 -17.75 -10.60 -20.56
N TYR A 504 -18.14 -11.88 -20.54
CA TYR A 504 -17.89 -12.83 -21.63
C TYR A 504 -18.80 -12.63 -22.87
N ALA A 505 -19.98 -12.03 -22.70
CA ALA A 505 -20.92 -11.76 -23.79
C ALA A 505 -20.60 -10.45 -24.55
N CYS A 506 -20.00 -9.45 -23.90
CA CYS A 506 -19.64 -8.17 -24.52
C CYS A 506 -18.41 -8.23 -25.44
N SER A 507 -17.62 -9.31 -25.43
CA SER A 507 -16.41 -9.45 -26.26
C SER A 507 -16.64 -9.96 -27.68
N TYR A 508 -17.88 -10.29 -28.09
CA TYR A 508 -18.17 -10.94 -29.38
C TYR A 508 -18.95 -10.10 -30.41
N HIS A 509 -19.28 -8.84 -30.14
CA HIS A 509 -19.97 -7.97 -31.12
C HIS A 509 -19.28 -6.61 -31.34
N ASN A 510 -18.70 -6.52 -32.54
CA ASN A 510 -18.17 -5.38 -33.31
C ASN A 510 -16.73 -4.87 -33.06
N PRO A 511 -15.83 -5.08 -34.05
CA PRO A 511 -14.58 -4.34 -34.21
C PRO A 511 -14.81 -3.17 -35.18
N THR A 512 -14.80 -1.92 -34.72
CA THR A 512 -14.41 -0.69 -35.48
C THR A 512 -14.86 0.57 -34.73
N ALA A 513 -13.98 1.14 -33.90
CA ALA A 513 -13.81 2.58 -33.69
C ALA A 513 -12.68 2.82 -32.68
N THR A 514 -11.63 3.50 -33.13
CA THR A 514 -10.44 3.90 -32.36
C THR A 514 -10.71 5.16 -31.53
N MET A 515 -10.48 5.12 -30.21
CA MET A 515 -9.44 5.91 -29.49
C MET A 515 -9.67 6.00 -27.97
N SER A 516 -8.55 5.76 -27.26
CA SER A 516 -8.06 6.40 -26.02
C SER A 516 -8.73 6.15 -24.65
N HIS A 517 -7.96 5.41 -23.84
CA HIS A 517 -7.60 5.61 -22.43
C HIS A 517 -8.48 5.09 -21.26
N SER A 518 -7.90 4.05 -20.63
CA SER A 518 -7.68 3.81 -19.19
C SER A 518 -8.89 3.74 -18.25
N ILE A 519 -9.30 2.50 -17.96
CA ILE A 519 -9.93 2.14 -16.68
C ILE A 519 -8.90 1.31 -15.91
N HIS A 520 -8.36 1.88 -14.83
CA HIS A 520 -7.58 1.14 -13.85
C HIS A 520 -8.49 0.28 -12.98
N ASN A 521 -8.06 -0.96 -12.76
CA ASN A 521 -8.60 -1.91 -11.80
C ASN A 521 -8.73 -1.28 -10.40
N VAL A 522 -9.95 -1.27 -9.86
CA VAL A 522 -10.18 -1.03 -8.43
C VAL A 522 -10.14 -2.39 -7.73
N ASP A 523 -9.11 -2.59 -6.93
CA ASP A 523 -8.87 -3.79 -6.13
C ASP A 523 -9.79 -3.80 -4.91
N LEU A 524 -10.88 -4.56 -4.97
CA LEU A 524 -11.94 -4.66 -3.94
C LEU A 524 -11.56 -5.59 -2.76
N SER A 525 -10.31 -6.01 -2.66
CA SER A 525 -9.79 -6.90 -1.60
C SER A 525 -9.59 -6.23 -0.22
N LYS A 526 -9.78 -4.90 -0.11
CA LYS A 526 -9.54 -4.13 1.13
C LYS A 526 -10.76 -3.81 2.01
N LEU A 527 -11.94 -4.37 1.73
CA LEU A 527 -13.19 -4.04 2.46
C LEU A 527 -13.64 -5.07 3.53
N LEU A 528 -12.82 -6.07 3.90
CA LEU A 528 -13.23 -7.16 4.79
C LEU A 528 -12.45 -7.33 6.12
N THR A 529 -11.65 -6.35 6.55
CA THR A 529 -10.91 -6.45 7.82
C THR A 529 -11.24 -5.35 8.81
N HIS A 530 -12.45 -5.36 9.37
CA HIS A 530 -12.74 -4.73 10.68
C HIS A 530 -13.99 -5.36 11.32
N THR A 531 -13.83 -6.54 11.92
CA THR A 531 -14.69 -6.98 13.03
C THR A 531 -13.81 -7.61 14.10
N THR A 532 -13.58 -6.88 15.18
CA THR A 532 -12.95 -7.41 16.40
C THR A 532 -14.01 -8.14 17.24
N PRO A 533 -13.79 -9.39 17.70
CA PRO A 533 -14.69 -10.03 18.64
C PRO A 533 -14.38 -9.56 20.06
N HIS A 534 -15.37 -8.98 20.74
CA HIS A 534 -15.31 -8.71 22.18
C HIS A 534 -15.26 -10.04 22.96
N THR A 535 -14.15 -10.27 23.65
CA THR A 535 -13.99 -11.28 24.70
C THR A 535 -14.84 -10.90 25.91
N VAL A 536 -15.89 -11.67 26.18
CA VAL A 536 -16.63 -11.67 27.45
C VAL A 536 -15.83 -12.48 28.46
N CYS A 537 -15.24 -11.79 29.45
CA CYS A 537 -14.68 -12.44 30.63
C CYS A 537 -15.81 -12.70 31.63
N HIS A 538 -16.15 -13.98 31.83
CA HIS A 538 -16.82 -14.43 33.03
C HIS A 538 -15.75 -14.82 34.06
N LEU A 539 -15.78 -14.20 35.23
CA LEU A 539 -15.21 -14.74 36.47
C LEU A 539 -16.37 -14.96 37.45
N PRO A 540 -16.31 -16.01 38.28
CA PRO A 540 -17.40 -16.40 39.19
C PRO A 540 -17.63 -15.41 40.33
#